data_AF-A0A939NSB1-F1
#
_entry.id   AF-A0A939NSB1-F1
#
_cell.length_a   1.000
_cell.length_b   1.000
_cell.length_c   1.000
_cell.angle_alpha   90.00
_cell.angle_beta   90.00
_cell.angle_gamma   90.00
#
_symmetry.space_group_name_H-M   'P 1'
#
loop_
_entity.id
_entity.type
_entity.pdbx_description
1 polymer ?
#
loop_
_entity_poly.entity_id
_entity_poly.type
_entity_poly.pdbx_seq_one_letter_code
_entity_poly.pdbx_strand_id
1 'polypeptide(L)'
;MSRDDLLSERHVLPGVRFAVDAYLNFARRACWQEAACSPRPSCSPCRSISRLDSWPQHYPWIKEEGYFYFRSRLSKANRDVEHGPALARPTATALKNRTGCWRSCSLSSDILWSMLDAMTMAYALQRPPYHTVTDKGGSAHDPTGVIMHVHRCLSSRLPTAVG
;
A
#
# COMPACT_ATOMS: atom_id res chain seq x y z
N MET A 1 -20.19 4.61 1.91
CA MET A 1 -19.09 5.39 2.50
C MET A 1 -19.29 6.85 2.17
N SER A 2 -19.21 7.69 3.19
CA SER A 2 -19.20 9.15 3.04
C SER A 2 -17.80 9.64 2.67
N ARG A 3 -17.69 10.91 2.25
CA ARG A 3 -16.38 11.55 2.04
C ARG A 3 -15.56 11.61 3.34
N ASP A 4 -16.23 11.83 4.47
CA ASP A 4 -15.58 11.89 5.78
C ASP A 4 -14.99 10.54 6.20
N ASP A 5 -15.57 9.43 5.75
CA ASP A 5 -15.04 8.08 5.99
C ASP A 5 -13.67 7.87 5.34
N LEU A 6 -13.45 8.49 4.18
CA LEU A 6 -12.17 8.46 3.48
C LEU A 6 -11.17 9.46 4.08
N LEU A 7 -11.62 10.69 4.36
CA LEU A 7 -10.76 11.75 4.90
C LEU A 7 -10.32 11.50 6.34
N SER A 8 -11.12 10.78 7.14
CA SER A 8 -10.75 10.41 8.51
C SER A 8 -9.68 9.32 8.58
N GLU A 9 -9.39 8.63 7.47
CA GLU A 9 -8.39 7.55 7.36
C GLU A 9 -8.55 6.41 8.39
N ARG A 10 -9.67 6.37 9.14
CA ARG A 10 -9.88 5.45 10.27
C ARG A 10 -9.95 3.98 9.87
N HIS A 11 -10.25 3.72 8.60
CA HIS A 11 -10.31 2.38 7.99
C HIS A 11 -8.97 1.95 7.37
N VAL A 12 -7.95 2.82 7.36
CA VAL A 12 -6.63 2.48 6.85
C VAL A 12 -5.95 1.52 7.81
N LEU A 13 -5.68 0.31 7.33
CA LEU A 13 -4.98 -0.71 8.10
C LEU A 13 -3.53 -0.29 8.35
N PRO A 14 -2.96 -0.61 9.52
CA PRO A 14 -1.59 -0.25 9.86
C PRO A 14 -0.57 -0.80 8.85
N GLY A 15 -0.77 -2.01 8.33
CA GLY A 15 0.10 -2.58 7.29
C GLY A 15 0.07 -1.77 5.97
N VAL A 16 -1.10 -1.25 5.59
CA VAL A 16 -1.24 -0.36 4.42
C VAL A 16 -0.54 0.97 4.69
N ARG A 17 -0.73 1.55 5.87
CA ARG A 17 -0.08 2.81 6.27
C ARG A 17 1.45 2.69 6.25
N PHE A 18 2.01 1.64 6.84
CA PHE A 18 3.46 1.41 6.85
C PHE A 18 4.04 1.22 5.45
N ALA A 19 3.34 0.50 4.56
CA ALA A 19 3.79 0.30 3.19
C ALA A 19 3.85 1.64 2.41
N VAL A 20 2.84 2.49 2.57
CA VAL A 20 2.81 3.83 1.95
C VAL A 20 3.86 4.76 2.56
N ASP A 21 4.01 4.75 3.89
CA ASP A 21 5.04 5.54 4.58
C ASP A 21 6.45 5.14 4.16
N ALA A 22 6.69 3.84 3.90
CA ALA A 22 7.97 3.36 3.38
C ALA A 22 8.28 3.95 1.99
N TYR A 23 7.27 4.04 1.11
CA TYR A 23 7.42 4.69 -0.19
C TYR A 23 7.78 6.17 -0.05
N LEU A 24 7.07 6.89 0.82
CA LEU A 24 7.31 8.31 1.05
C LEU A 24 8.71 8.55 1.64
N ASN A 25 9.12 7.73 2.60
CA ASN A 25 10.45 7.82 3.20
C ASN A 25 11.56 7.49 2.19
N PHE A 26 11.33 6.54 1.28
CA PHE A 26 12.26 6.26 0.17
C PHE A 26 12.38 7.48 -0.75
N ALA A 27 11.26 8.06 -1.19
CA ALA A 27 11.26 9.24 -2.06
C ALA A 27 11.95 10.46 -1.43
N ARG A 28 11.93 10.58 -0.09
CA ARG A 28 12.62 11.66 0.64
C ARG A 28 14.13 11.46 0.77
N ARG A 29 14.61 10.22 0.73
CA ARG A 29 16.03 9.87 1.00
C ARG A 29 16.81 9.50 -0.26
N ALA A 30 16.14 8.93 -1.26
CA ALA A 30 16.76 8.52 -2.51
C ALA A 30 17.15 9.74 -3.36
N CYS A 31 18.15 9.58 -4.23
CA CYS A 31 18.42 10.58 -5.24
C CYS A 31 17.23 10.64 -6.21
N TRP A 32 16.91 11.84 -6.70
CA TRP A 32 15.75 12.05 -7.56
C TRP A 32 15.79 11.18 -8.82
N GLN A 33 16.99 10.81 -9.31
CA GLN A 33 17.16 9.92 -10.45
C GLN A 33 16.69 8.49 -10.15
N GLU A 34 16.98 7.94 -8.97
CA GLU A 34 16.53 6.62 -8.55
C GLU A 34 15.01 6.62 -8.30
N ALA A 35 14.49 7.68 -7.66
CA ALA A 35 13.05 7.83 -7.43
C ALA A 35 12.26 8.02 -8.74
N ALA A 36 12.81 8.74 -9.73
CA ALA A 36 12.19 8.97 -11.03
C ALA A 36 12.18 7.72 -11.92
N CYS A 37 13.04 6.74 -11.64
CA CYS A 37 13.01 5.43 -12.31
C CYS A 37 11.84 4.54 -11.87
N SER A 38 11.11 4.91 -10.82
CA SER A 38 10.14 4.03 -10.18
C SER A 38 8.85 3.70 -10.97
N PRO A 39 8.39 4.43 -12.01
CA PRO A 39 7.20 4.02 -12.74
C PRO A 39 7.53 3.06 -13.90
N ARG A 40 7.26 1.75 -13.72
CA ARG A 40 7.33 0.77 -14.82
C ARG A 40 6.04 0.79 -15.69
N PRO A 41 6.16 0.76 -17.04
CA PRO A 41 5.05 0.69 -18.00
C PRO A 41 4.00 -0.40 -17.76
N SER A 42 4.40 -1.56 -17.25
CA SER A 42 3.52 -2.73 -17.20
C SER A 42 2.47 -2.69 -16.10
N CYS A 43 2.49 -1.69 -15.22
CA CYS A 43 1.72 -1.71 -13.97
C CYS A 43 0.43 -0.87 -13.95
N SER A 44 0.12 -0.05 -14.97
CA SER A 44 -1.02 0.89 -14.90
C SER A 44 -2.13 0.68 -15.94
N PRO A 45 -1.86 0.46 -17.25
CA PRO A 45 -2.93 0.40 -18.24
C PRO A 45 -3.74 -0.90 -18.17
N CYS A 46 -3.08 -2.06 -18.30
CA CYS A 46 -3.75 -3.38 -18.37
C CYS A 46 -4.62 -3.68 -17.13
N ARG A 47 -4.16 -3.29 -15.93
CA ARG A 47 -4.94 -3.49 -14.69
C ARG A 47 -6.16 -2.58 -14.60
N SER A 48 -6.05 -1.34 -15.09
CA SER A 48 -7.18 -0.39 -15.07
C SER A 48 -8.22 -0.78 -16.12
N ILE A 49 -7.78 -1.27 -17.28
CA ILE A 49 -8.66 -1.84 -18.33
C ILE A 49 -9.42 -3.04 -17.79
N SER A 50 -8.73 -4.03 -17.20
CA SER A 50 -9.37 -5.22 -16.65
C SER A 50 -10.45 -4.91 -15.61
N ARG A 51 -10.28 -3.86 -14.80
CA ARG A 51 -11.31 -3.40 -13.84
C ARG A 51 -12.51 -2.75 -14.55
N LEU A 52 -12.26 -1.92 -15.56
CA LEU A 52 -13.34 -1.27 -16.33
C LEU A 52 -14.21 -2.28 -17.08
N ASP A 53 -13.63 -3.38 -17.54
CA ASP A 53 -14.37 -4.42 -18.28
C ASP A 53 -15.16 -5.37 -17.37
N SER A 54 -14.58 -5.73 -16.21
CA SER A 54 -15.13 -6.77 -15.32
C SER A 54 -16.05 -6.25 -14.21
N TRP A 55 -15.77 -5.07 -13.63
CA TRP A 55 -16.51 -4.58 -12.47
C TRP A 55 -17.98 -4.26 -12.76
N PRO A 56 -18.36 -3.70 -13.93
CA PRO A 56 -19.77 -3.49 -14.23
C PRO A 56 -20.59 -4.79 -14.27
N GLN A 57 -19.95 -5.91 -14.61
CA GLN A 57 -20.60 -7.23 -14.69
C GLN A 57 -20.73 -7.89 -13.31
N HIS A 58 -19.70 -7.80 -12.47
CA HIS A 58 -19.66 -8.47 -11.16
C HIS A 58 -20.21 -7.63 -10.00
N TYR A 59 -20.17 -6.30 -10.10
CA TYR A 59 -20.52 -5.37 -9.03
C TYR A 59 -21.44 -4.24 -9.54
N PRO A 60 -22.69 -4.54 -9.94
CA PRO A 60 -23.60 -3.57 -10.55
C PRO A 60 -24.05 -2.44 -9.61
N TRP A 61 -23.83 -2.60 -8.31
CA TRP A 61 -24.15 -1.59 -7.28
C TRP A 61 -23.14 -0.43 -7.24
N ILE A 62 -22.00 -0.54 -7.92
CA ILE A 62 -21.02 0.55 -8.04
C ILE A 62 -21.51 1.56 -9.07
N LYS A 63 -21.69 2.82 -8.65
CA LYS A 63 -22.16 3.90 -9.53
C LYS A 63 -21.13 4.24 -10.62
N GLU A 64 -21.61 4.71 -11.77
CA GLU A 64 -20.75 4.96 -12.92
C GLU A 64 -19.69 6.04 -12.66
N GLU A 65 -19.99 7.02 -11.81
CA GLU A 65 -19.05 8.10 -11.48
C GLU A 65 -17.79 7.56 -10.79
N GLY A 66 -17.87 6.39 -10.15
CA GLY A 66 -16.72 5.71 -9.54
C GLY A 66 -15.66 5.24 -10.54
N TYR A 67 -16.02 5.02 -11.81
CA TYR A 67 -15.09 4.57 -12.85
C TYR A 67 -14.26 5.71 -13.46
N PHE A 68 -14.63 6.97 -13.19
CA PHE A 68 -13.94 8.13 -13.77
C PHE A 68 -12.44 8.14 -13.46
N TYR A 69 -12.06 7.77 -12.22
CA TYR A 69 -10.65 7.70 -11.83
C TYR A 69 -9.86 6.74 -12.75
N PHE A 70 -10.36 5.51 -12.95
CA PHE A 70 -9.68 4.51 -13.78
C PHE A 70 -9.60 4.93 -15.25
N ARG A 71 -10.69 5.49 -15.81
CA ARG A 71 -10.69 6.02 -17.18
C ARG A 71 -9.65 7.14 -17.35
N SER A 72 -9.57 8.08 -16.40
CA SER A 72 -8.61 9.19 -16.43
C SER A 72 -7.15 8.75 -16.27
N ARG A 73 -6.90 7.63 -15.56
CA ARG A 73 -5.54 7.10 -15.35
C ARG A 73 -4.98 6.44 -16.61
N LEU A 74 -5.80 5.93 -17.53
CA LEU A 74 -5.32 5.34 -18.79
C LEU A 74 -4.54 6.35 -19.65
N SER A 75 -5.09 7.55 -19.85
CA SER A 75 -4.43 8.59 -20.65
C SER A 75 -3.26 9.27 -19.92
N LYS A 76 -3.28 9.31 -18.58
CA LYS A 76 -2.18 9.86 -17.76
C LYS A 76 -1.01 8.90 -17.67
N ALA A 77 -1.28 7.61 -17.42
CA ALA A 77 -0.25 6.60 -17.31
C ALA A 77 0.56 6.43 -18.61
N ASN A 78 -0.07 6.51 -19.79
CA ASN A 78 0.67 6.47 -21.06
C ASN A 78 1.70 7.59 -21.17
N ARG A 79 1.36 8.81 -20.73
CA ARG A 79 2.29 9.96 -20.71
C ARG A 79 3.41 9.81 -19.68
N ASP A 80 3.09 9.29 -18.50
CA ASP A 80 4.07 9.05 -17.43
C ASP A 80 5.12 7.98 -17.86
N VAL A 81 4.67 7.00 -18.64
CA VAL A 81 5.49 5.91 -19.20
C VAL A 81 6.41 6.37 -20.32
N GLU A 82 6.06 7.43 -21.04
CA GLU A 82 6.95 8.02 -22.05
C GLU A 82 8.05 8.87 -21.40
N HIS A 83 7.69 9.67 -20.38
CA HIS A 83 8.63 10.60 -19.75
C HIS A 83 9.59 9.94 -18.75
N GLY A 84 9.13 8.97 -17.96
CA GLY A 84 9.97 8.31 -16.93
C GLY A 84 11.23 7.66 -17.49
N PRO A 85 11.12 6.74 -18.47
CA PRO A 85 12.27 6.11 -19.12
C PRO A 85 13.16 7.10 -19.87
N ALA A 86 12.60 8.17 -20.45
CA ALA A 86 13.37 9.21 -21.13
C ALA A 86 14.28 9.99 -20.17
N LEU A 87 13.80 10.27 -18.95
CA LEU A 87 14.57 10.92 -17.89
C LEU A 87 15.59 9.98 -17.22
N ALA A 88 15.26 8.69 -17.10
CA ALA A 88 16.09 7.70 -16.43
C ALA A 88 17.25 7.16 -17.30
N ARG A 89 17.03 7.02 -18.61
CA ARG A 89 17.98 6.39 -19.56
C ARG A 89 19.36 7.05 -19.62
N PRO A 90 19.51 8.39 -19.60
CA PRO A 90 20.82 9.04 -19.63
C PRO A 90 21.65 8.74 -18.38
N THR A 91 21.00 8.70 -17.22
CA THR A 91 21.62 8.47 -15.90
C THR A 91 21.84 7.00 -15.56
N ALA A 92 21.16 6.06 -16.23
CA ALA A 92 21.28 4.60 -16.03
C ALA A 92 22.40 3.94 -16.86
N THR A 93 23.45 4.68 -17.19
CA THR A 93 24.59 4.20 -17.99
C THR A 93 25.60 3.38 -17.17
N ALA A 94 25.80 3.73 -15.89
CA ALA A 94 26.67 2.98 -14.97
C ALA A 94 25.95 1.81 -14.27
N LEU A 95 26.66 0.71 -14.00
CA LEU A 95 26.11 -0.48 -13.34
C LEU A 95 25.47 -0.16 -11.97
N LYS A 96 26.12 0.70 -11.18
CA LYS A 96 25.61 1.18 -9.88
C LYS A 96 24.24 1.85 -10.01
N ASN A 97 24.05 2.66 -11.05
CA ASN A 97 22.79 3.38 -11.29
C ASN A 97 21.69 2.44 -11.81
N ARG A 98 22.05 1.39 -12.56
CA ARG A 98 21.12 0.33 -12.96
C ARG A 98 20.61 -0.44 -11.75
N THR A 99 21.50 -0.84 -10.84
CA THR A 99 21.10 -1.55 -9.61
C THR A 99 20.17 -0.70 -8.73
N GLY A 100 20.40 0.61 -8.62
CA GLY A 100 19.49 1.53 -7.92
C GLY A 100 18.10 1.62 -8.56
N CYS A 101 18.03 1.76 -9.89
CA CYS A 101 16.79 1.75 -10.67
C CYS A 101 15.99 0.44 -10.48
N TRP A 102 16.66 -0.71 -10.56
CA TRP A 102 16.04 -2.02 -10.31
C TRP A 102 15.51 -2.15 -8.88
N ARG A 103 16.27 -1.69 -7.88
CA ARG A 103 15.84 -1.68 -6.48
C ARG A 103 14.60 -0.82 -6.28
N SER A 104 14.54 0.36 -6.88
CA SER A 104 13.34 1.22 -6.81
C SER A 104 12.11 0.54 -7.43
N CYS A 105 12.29 -0.14 -8.57
CA CYS A 105 11.21 -0.89 -9.21
C CYS A 105 10.71 -2.05 -8.35
N SER A 106 11.64 -2.84 -7.76
CA SER A 106 11.29 -3.92 -6.84
C SER A 106 10.53 -3.39 -5.64
N LEU A 107 11.07 -2.35 -4.99
CA LEU A 107 10.48 -1.72 -3.82
C LEU A 107 9.03 -1.29 -4.09
N SER A 108 8.77 -0.66 -5.23
CA SER A 108 7.40 -0.26 -5.59
C SER A 108 6.44 -1.45 -5.69
N SER A 109 6.92 -2.57 -6.25
CA SER A 109 6.12 -3.79 -6.38
C SER A 109 5.88 -4.42 -5.01
N ASP A 110 6.90 -4.48 -4.17
CA ASP A 110 6.84 -5.03 -2.81
C ASP A 110 5.87 -4.24 -1.92
N ILE A 111 5.82 -2.92 -2.06
CA ILE A 111 4.86 -2.04 -1.38
C ILE A 111 3.43 -2.35 -1.83
N LEU A 112 3.19 -2.44 -3.15
CA LEU A 112 1.87 -2.77 -3.70
C LEU A 112 1.39 -4.16 -3.21
N TRP A 113 2.28 -5.14 -3.15
CA TRP A 113 1.99 -6.46 -2.60
C TRP A 113 1.65 -6.40 -1.11
N SER A 114 2.47 -5.69 -0.33
CA SER A 114 2.25 -5.55 1.13
C SER A 114 0.91 -4.90 1.46
N MET A 115 0.46 -3.94 0.66
CA MET A 115 -0.87 -3.34 0.81
C MET A 115 -1.99 -4.38 0.60
N LEU A 116 -1.86 -5.22 -0.43
CA LEU A 116 -2.84 -6.28 -0.72
C LEU A 116 -2.82 -7.39 0.34
N ASP A 117 -1.65 -7.74 0.87
CA ASP A 117 -1.53 -8.73 1.94
C ASP A 117 -2.24 -8.24 3.21
N ALA A 118 -2.05 -6.97 3.58
CA ALA A 118 -2.75 -6.37 4.72
C ALA A 118 -4.28 -6.41 4.54
N MET A 119 -4.78 -6.09 3.35
CA MET A 119 -6.20 -6.19 3.04
C MET A 119 -6.71 -7.63 3.05
N THR A 120 -5.91 -8.57 2.55
CA THR A 120 -6.25 -10.01 2.54
C THR A 120 -6.39 -10.53 3.97
N MET A 121 -5.44 -10.21 4.85
CA MET A 121 -5.50 -10.58 6.26
C MET A 121 -6.76 -10.04 6.93
N ALA A 122 -7.10 -8.77 6.72
CA ALA A 122 -8.25 -8.16 7.38
C ALA A 122 -9.61 -8.62 6.81
N TYR A 123 -9.77 -8.63 5.48
CA TYR A 123 -11.08 -8.76 4.84
C TYR A 123 -11.37 -10.14 4.24
N ALA A 124 -10.34 -10.89 3.83
CA ALA A 124 -10.53 -12.23 3.28
C ALA A 124 -10.35 -13.32 4.35
N LEU A 125 -9.32 -13.18 5.19
CA LEU A 125 -8.96 -14.18 6.21
C LEU A 125 -9.59 -13.90 7.59
N GLN A 126 -10.32 -12.79 7.75
CA GLN A 126 -10.93 -12.38 9.03
C GLN A 126 -9.92 -12.30 10.18
N ARG A 127 -8.68 -11.90 9.86
CA ARG A 127 -7.59 -11.66 10.81
C ARG A 127 -7.16 -10.20 10.80
N PRO A 128 -8.07 -9.24 11.07
CA PRO A 128 -7.68 -7.85 11.23
C PRO A 128 -6.73 -7.66 12.43
N PRO A 129 -6.02 -6.53 12.53
CA PRO A 129 -5.21 -6.22 13.70
C PRO A 129 -6.02 -6.39 15.00
N TYR A 130 -5.41 -7.07 15.98
CA TYR A 130 -5.99 -7.34 17.30
C TYR A 130 -7.25 -8.22 17.31
N HIS A 131 -7.51 -8.99 16.25
CA HIS A 131 -8.66 -9.90 16.17
C HIS A 131 -8.73 -10.96 17.28
N THR A 132 -7.63 -11.27 17.95
CA THR A 132 -7.61 -12.23 19.07
C THR A 132 -8.00 -11.60 20.42
N VAL A 133 -8.06 -10.26 20.49
CA VAL A 133 -8.29 -9.51 21.74
C VAL A 133 -9.60 -8.71 21.66
N THR A 134 -9.96 -8.17 20.49
CA THR A 134 -11.14 -7.32 20.33
C THR A 134 -11.81 -7.50 18.96
N ASP A 135 -13.13 -7.61 18.94
CA ASP A 135 -13.94 -7.63 17.71
C ASP A 135 -14.18 -6.24 17.12
N LYS A 136 -13.98 -5.18 17.92
CA LYS A 136 -13.94 -3.82 17.41
C LYS A 136 -12.65 -3.66 16.63
N GLY A 137 -12.72 -3.89 15.31
CA GLY A 137 -11.58 -3.84 14.40
C GLY A 137 -10.63 -2.70 14.80
N GLY A 138 -9.43 -3.07 15.24
CA GLY A 138 -8.51 -2.17 15.92
C GLY A 138 -8.08 -1.03 15.01
N SER A 139 -8.87 0.05 15.01
CA SER A 139 -8.41 1.35 14.57
C SER A 139 -7.29 1.74 15.54
N ALA A 140 -6.17 2.22 15.01
CA ALA A 140 -4.98 2.63 15.74
C ALA A 140 -5.20 3.79 16.75
N HIS A 141 -6.45 4.09 17.09
CA HIS A 141 -6.88 5.19 17.95
C HIS A 141 -6.96 4.86 19.45
N ASP A 142 -6.71 3.60 19.87
CA ASP A 142 -6.50 3.25 21.28
C ASP A 142 -5.15 2.55 21.51
N PRO A 143 -4.03 3.30 21.45
CA PRO A 143 -2.70 2.74 21.73
C PRO A 143 -2.56 2.30 23.19
N THR A 144 -3.36 2.84 24.11
CA THR A 144 -3.22 2.60 25.55
C THR A 144 -3.79 1.23 25.93
N GLY A 145 -4.94 0.83 25.37
CA GLY A 145 -5.50 -0.50 25.58
C GLY A 145 -4.61 -1.63 25.03
N VAL A 146 -3.98 -1.40 23.87
CA VAL A 146 -3.09 -2.37 23.22
C VAL A 146 -1.77 -2.53 23.96
N ILE A 147 -1.10 -1.43 24.33
CA ILE A 147 0.19 -1.49 25.04
C ILE A 147 0.00 -2.12 26.43
N MET A 148 -1.06 -1.73 27.15
CA MET A 148 -1.37 -2.31 28.46
C MET A 148 -1.69 -3.81 28.37
N HIS A 149 -2.35 -4.28 27.31
CA HIS A 149 -2.67 -5.69 27.14
C HIS A 149 -1.48 -6.54 26.66
N VAL A 150 -0.63 -6.03 25.76
CA VAL A 150 0.62 -6.69 25.37
C VAL A 150 1.53 -6.83 26.59
N HIS A 151 1.64 -5.78 27.41
CA HIS A 151 2.38 -5.83 28.67
C HIS A 151 1.76 -6.85 29.65
N ARG A 152 0.43 -6.95 29.71
CA ARG A 152 -0.29 -7.93 30.55
C ARG A 152 -0.10 -9.38 30.08
N CYS A 153 -0.12 -9.64 28.77
CA CYS A 153 0.13 -10.95 28.19
C CYS A 153 1.61 -11.38 28.29
N LEU A 154 2.54 -10.43 28.25
CA LEU A 154 3.97 -10.70 28.51
C LEU A 154 4.22 -10.95 30.01
N SER A 155 3.56 -10.20 30.89
CA SER A 155 3.67 -10.36 32.34
C SER A 155 3.04 -11.66 32.85
N SER A 156 1.98 -12.17 32.21
CA SER A 156 1.34 -13.45 32.59
C SER A 156 2.07 -14.70 32.08
N ARG A 157 3.09 -14.55 31.23
CA ARG A 157 3.94 -15.65 30.73
C ARG A 157 5.29 -15.76 31.41
N LEU A 158 5.63 -14.86 32.33
CA LEU A 158 6.78 -15.03 33.22
C LEU A 158 6.36 -15.94 34.38
N PRO A 159 6.93 -17.15 34.52
CA PRO A 159 6.70 -17.93 35.72
C PRO A 159 7.19 -17.12 36.92
N THR A 160 6.34 -16.95 37.92
CA THR A 160 6.73 -16.52 39.26
C THR A 160 7.77 -17.52 39.78
N ALA A 161 9.05 -17.21 39.59
CA ALA A 161 10.13 -17.84 40.31
C ALA A 161 10.03 -17.36 41.76
N VAL A 162 9.19 -18.04 42.53
CA VAL A 162 9.23 -18.04 43.99
C VAL A 162 10.28 -19.07 44.37
N GLY A 163 11.32 -18.59 45.04
CA GLY A 163 12.39 -19.34 45.66
C GLY A 163 13.21 -18.39 46.52
#